data_AF-A0A1E7JAT9-F1
#
_entry.id   AF-A0A1E7JAT9-F1
#
_cell.length_a   1.000
_cell.length_b   1.000
_cell.length_c   1.000
_cell.angle_alpha   90.00
_cell.angle_beta   90.00
_cell.angle_gamma   90.00
#
_symmetry.space_group_name_H-M   'P 1'
#
loop_
_entity.id
_entity.type
_entity.pdbx_description
1 polymer ?
#
loop_
_entity_poly.entity_id
_entity_poly.type
_entity_poly.pdbx_seq_one_letter_code
_entity_poly.pdbx_strand_id
1 'polypeptide(L)'
;PLIISGPAEISTDMYQHVDRIMPNFKRDEHYLVDEKSRQVSLTEDGIAQGEKVLEVENLYDPANIEKLHHLNQALKAHVIFQKDVDYIVKNGQVVIVDEFTGRTMEGRRYSDGLHQALEAKERVTIEQENQTLASITFQNYFRMYDKLAGMTGTADTEAPEFKKIYDLDVVVMPTNQPMVRDDYADVIYKNEAAKYQAVVKEIESMHEAGRPVLVGTISIDVSEKISRMLKKEKIEHDVLNAKQHEREAEIIASAGQLSKVTIATNMAGRGTDIKLGEGVVEAGGLHILGTSRHESRRIDNQLRGRSGRQGDAGSSRFFLSLEDDLLRIFGSGKIGGIMDKLGMEEDEPIEHNMISRAIENAQRKVEGHNFDIRKHLLEYDDVMNKQREVIYQQRHEVLEGANVSEIIQDMLEDLVEDVVQEFYQDRIDSVEWDWEGFKARMGETFHNVPAWPEEELAGLKLDSFREKTLAFVKKAYAAQDEVNGVDTQRQLEKIILLQVVDGLWKDHLLSMDHLKEGIGLRGYGQKNPLNEYKREGFDLFRDVIETMKNQTVSSLIRVRVVQEEEVERLEEQRKRRQEQEQEQVRMNKGAAGEDEKGQQPVKREGEKIGRNAPCPCGSGKKYKKCCGREK
;
A
#
# COMPACT_ATOMS: atom_id res chain seq x y z
N PRO A 1 2.87 5.75 4.62
CA PRO A 1 1.87 4.81 5.19
C PRO A 1 2.57 3.47 5.44
N LEU A 2 2.21 2.77 6.51
CA LEU A 2 2.56 1.39 6.77
C LEU A 2 1.43 0.54 6.21
N ILE A 3 1.74 -0.40 5.32
CA ILE A 3 0.75 -1.20 4.60
C ILE A 3 1.11 -2.67 4.75
N ILE A 4 0.10 -3.49 5.04
CA ILE A 4 0.16 -4.95 4.98
C ILE A 4 -0.72 -5.36 3.82
N SER A 5 -0.13 -6.03 2.83
CA SER A 5 -0.86 -6.54 1.67
C SER A 5 -0.85 -8.07 1.67
N GLY A 6 -1.89 -8.66 1.10
CA GLY A 6 -2.00 -10.11 0.90
C GLY A 6 -2.63 -10.44 -0.45
N PRO A 7 -2.51 -11.69 -0.91
CA PRO A 7 -3.09 -12.12 -2.18
C PRO A 7 -4.61 -11.93 -2.13
N ALA A 8 -5.17 -11.31 -3.16
CA ALA A 8 -6.59 -11.05 -3.29
C ALA A 8 -7.26 -12.13 -4.14
N GLU A 9 -8.43 -12.61 -3.74
CA GLU A 9 -9.30 -13.45 -4.59
C GLU A 9 -10.14 -12.58 -5.54
N ILE A 10 -9.54 -11.53 -6.11
CA ILE A 10 -10.22 -10.67 -7.09
C ILE A 10 -10.25 -11.40 -8.43
N SER A 11 -11.42 -11.39 -9.08
CA SER A 11 -11.54 -11.94 -10.43
C SER A 11 -10.73 -11.11 -11.42
N THR A 12 -9.82 -11.76 -12.14
CA THR A 12 -9.05 -11.13 -13.23
C THR A 12 -9.90 -10.86 -14.48
N ASP A 13 -11.16 -11.28 -14.49
CA ASP A 13 -12.04 -11.17 -15.66
C ASP A 13 -12.35 -9.71 -16.02
N MET A 14 -12.43 -8.83 -15.01
CA MET A 14 -12.68 -7.41 -15.24
C MET A 14 -11.56 -6.75 -16.03
N TYR A 15 -10.30 -7.07 -15.75
CA TYR A 15 -9.16 -6.60 -16.54
C TYR A 15 -9.26 -7.01 -18.01
N GLN A 16 -9.69 -8.25 -18.28
CA GLN A 16 -9.89 -8.72 -19.66
C GLN A 16 -11.09 -8.07 -20.33
N HIS A 17 -12.18 -7.85 -19.59
CA HIS A 17 -13.38 -7.21 -20.12
C HIS A 17 -13.10 -5.77 -20.51
N VAL A 18 -12.45 -5.02 -19.60
CA VAL A 18 -12.08 -3.62 -19.83
C VAL A 18 -11.04 -3.49 -20.94
N ASP A 19 -10.06 -4.39 -21.05
CA ASP A 19 -9.08 -4.39 -22.15
C ASP A 19 -9.76 -4.51 -23.53
N ARG A 20 -10.77 -5.40 -23.65
CA ARG A 20 -11.49 -5.62 -24.91
C ARG A 20 -12.25 -4.39 -25.41
N ILE A 21 -12.62 -3.49 -24.51
CA ILE A 21 -13.40 -2.29 -24.84
C ILE A 21 -12.51 -1.08 -25.12
N MET A 22 -11.21 -1.14 -24.82
CA MET A 22 -10.24 -0.05 -25.06
C MET A 22 -10.20 0.47 -26.51
N PRO A 23 -10.34 -0.37 -27.56
CA PRO A 23 -10.38 0.13 -28.94
C PRO A 23 -11.54 1.11 -29.23
N ASN A 24 -12.55 1.18 -28.38
CA ASN A 24 -13.67 2.13 -28.53
C ASN A 24 -13.32 3.55 -28.03
N PHE A 25 -12.20 3.73 -27.34
CA PHE A 25 -11.75 5.01 -26.81
C PHE A 25 -10.76 5.69 -27.76
N LYS A 26 -11.00 6.97 -28.08
CA LYS A 26 -10.16 7.75 -29.01
C LYS A 26 -9.52 8.93 -28.31
N ARG A 27 -8.25 9.19 -28.65
CA ARG A 27 -7.48 10.34 -28.16
C ARG A 27 -8.14 11.65 -28.61
N ASP A 28 -8.15 12.64 -27.73
CA ASP A 28 -8.69 14.00 -27.93
C ASP A 28 -10.21 14.09 -28.16
N GLU A 29 -10.91 12.94 -28.19
CA GLU A 29 -12.38 12.85 -28.22
C GLU A 29 -12.89 12.28 -26.88
N HIS A 30 -12.42 11.09 -26.50
CA HIS A 30 -12.84 10.37 -25.30
C HIS A 30 -11.88 10.54 -24.10
N TYR A 31 -10.63 10.93 -24.34
CA TYR A 31 -9.67 11.15 -23.25
C TYR A 31 -8.60 12.16 -23.66
N LEU A 32 -8.07 12.84 -22.65
CA LEU A 32 -6.94 13.75 -22.74
C LEU A 32 -5.70 13.11 -22.13
N VAL A 33 -4.54 13.38 -22.74
CA VAL A 33 -3.24 12.85 -22.31
C VAL A 33 -2.34 13.99 -21.91
N ASP A 34 -1.83 13.97 -20.68
CA ASP A 34 -0.72 14.81 -20.26
C ASP A 34 0.55 13.95 -20.22
N GLU A 35 1.36 14.10 -21.27
CA GLU A 35 2.62 13.36 -21.43
C GLU A 35 3.67 13.75 -20.38
N LYS A 36 3.60 14.97 -19.82
CA LYS A 36 4.57 15.42 -18.79
C LYS A 36 4.28 14.79 -17.43
N SER A 37 3.00 14.72 -17.06
CA SER A 37 2.58 14.12 -15.78
C SER A 37 2.29 12.62 -15.89
N ARG A 38 2.31 12.06 -17.11
CA ARG A 38 1.92 10.67 -17.40
C ARG A 38 0.54 10.36 -16.84
N GLN A 39 -0.41 11.27 -17.09
CA GLN A 39 -1.80 11.13 -16.69
C GLN A 39 -2.72 11.08 -17.91
N VAL A 40 -3.77 10.26 -17.81
CA VAL A 40 -4.88 10.20 -18.76
C VAL A 40 -6.15 10.53 -18.00
N SER A 41 -6.94 11.45 -18.55
CA SER A 41 -8.22 11.87 -17.97
C SER A 41 -9.32 11.68 -19.00
N LEU A 42 -10.46 11.13 -18.59
CA LEU A 42 -11.63 11.01 -19.46
C LEU A 42 -12.25 12.38 -19.72
N THR A 43 -12.73 12.59 -20.95
CA THR A 43 -13.59 13.73 -21.31
C THR A 43 -15.05 13.40 -21.02
N GLU A 44 -15.96 14.37 -21.12
CA GLU A 44 -17.42 14.12 -21.01
C GLU A 44 -17.90 13.05 -22.00
N ASP A 45 -17.45 13.12 -23.26
CA ASP A 45 -17.78 12.11 -24.28
C ASP A 45 -17.17 10.73 -23.94
N GLY A 46 -15.98 10.72 -23.33
CA GLY A 46 -15.36 9.48 -22.86
C GLY A 46 -16.07 8.85 -21.67
N ILE A 47 -16.61 9.66 -20.77
CA ILE A 47 -17.43 9.20 -19.65
C ILE A 47 -18.70 8.55 -20.20
N ALA A 48 -19.41 9.23 -21.10
CA ALA A 48 -20.62 8.70 -21.73
C ALA A 48 -20.36 7.41 -22.53
N GLN A 49 -19.21 7.33 -23.21
CA GLN A 49 -18.79 6.12 -23.90
C GLN A 49 -18.46 4.98 -22.91
N GLY A 50 -17.82 5.31 -21.78
CA GLY A 50 -17.56 4.35 -20.70
C GLY A 50 -18.84 3.80 -20.08
N GLU A 51 -19.81 4.67 -19.78
CA GLU A 51 -21.15 4.31 -19.28
C GLU A 51 -21.87 3.33 -20.21
N LYS A 52 -21.89 3.65 -21.51
CA LYS A 52 -22.50 2.81 -22.52
C LYS A 52 -21.86 1.43 -22.65
N VAL A 53 -20.53 1.37 -22.61
CA VAL A 53 -19.80 0.14 -22.90
C VAL A 53 -19.66 -0.76 -21.67
N LEU A 54 -19.66 -0.18 -20.47
CA LEU A 54 -19.70 -0.91 -19.20
C LEU A 54 -21.12 -1.21 -18.71
N GLU A 55 -22.13 -0.79 -19.49
CA GLU A 55 -23.56 -0.94 -19.19
C GLU A 55 -23.94 -0.36 -17.82
N VAL A 56 -23.47 0.85 -17.52
CA VAL A 56 -23.76 1.57 -16.27
C VAL A 56 -24.41 2.91 -16.57
N GLU A 57 -25.35 3.32 -15.72
CA GLU A 57 -26.04 4.62 -15.90
C GLU A 57 -25.14 5.80 -15.53
N ASN A 58 -24.31 5.65 -14.50
CA ASN A 58 -23.37 6.67 -14.07
C ASN A 58 -22.05 6.01 -13.65
N LEU A 59 -20.98 6.33 -14.36
CA LEU A 59 -19.66 5.74 -14.11
C LEU A 59 -19.03 6.21 -12.78
N TYR A 60 -19.46 7.36 -12.29
CA TYR A 60 -19.02 7.96 -11.04
C TYR A 60 -19.94 7.62 -9.86
N ASP A 61 -20.90 6.72 -10.02
CA ASP A 61 -21.64 6.21 -8.86
C ASP A 61 -20.70 5.43 -7.92
N PRO A 62 -20.80 5.56 -6.58
CA PRO A 62 -20.10 4.72 -5.63
C PRO A 62 -20.15 3.21 -5.95
N ALA A 63 -21.27 2.71 -6.48
CA ALA A 63 -21.42 1.31 -6.88
C ALA A 63 -20.51 0.89 -8.05
N ASN A 64 -20.01 1.84 -8.85
CA ASN A 64 -19.21 1.61 -10.06
C ASN A 64 -17.74 2.00 -9.91
N ILE A 65 -17.29 2.36 -8.71
CA ILE A 65 -15.90 2.81 -8.44
C ILE A 65 -14.86 1.81 -8.94
N GLU A 66 -15.10 0.52 -8.73
CA GLU A 66 -14.19 -0.54 -9.18
C GLU A 66 -14.09 -0.57 -10.72
N LYS A 67 -15.22 -0.52 -11.43
CA LYS A 67 -15.25 -0.49 -12.90
C LYS A 67 -14.54 0.75 -13.45
N LEU A 68 -14.75 1.91 -12.82
CA LEU A 68 -14.08 3.16 -13.16
C LEU A 68 -12.56 3.07 -12.94
N HIS A 69 -12.10 2.48 -11.84
CA HIS A 69 -10.68 2.27 -11.57
C HIS A 69 -10.05 1.38 -12.66
N HIS A 70 -10.64 0.21 -12.94
CA HIS A 70 -10.15 -0.69 -14.00
C HIS A 70 -10.12 -0.01 -15.37
N LEU A 71 -11.15 0.78 -15.70
CA LEU A 71 -11.21 1.57 -16.94
C LEU A 71 -10.04 2.54 -17.05
N ASN A 72 -9.77 3.31 -15.99
CA ASN A 72 -8.66 4.26 -15.95
C ASN A 72 -7.30 3.56 -16.06
N GLN A 73 -7.10 2.42 -15.37
CA GLN A 73 -5.85 1.66 -15.45
C GLN A 73 -5.63 1.07 -16.85
N ALA A 74 -6.68 0.55 -17.49
CA ALA A 74 -6.59 0.08 -18.87
C ALA A 74 -6.25 1.22 -19.83
N LEU A 75 -6.92 2.37 -19.73
CA LEU A 75 -6.59 3.56 -20.51
C LEU A 75 -5.13 3.98 -20.33
N LYS A 76 -4.67 4.03 -19.08
CA LYS A 76 -3.28 4.36 -18.73
C LYS A 76 -2.31 3.35 -19.34
N ALA A 77 -2.57 2.06 -19.21
CA ALA A 77 -1.77 0.98 -19.77
C ALA A 77 -1.66 1.07 -21.31
N HIS A 78 -2.76 1.40 -22.01
CA HIS A 78 -2.78 1.50 -23.47
C HIS A 78 -2.15 2.79 -24.00
N VAL A 79 -2.37 3.91 -23.33
CA VAL A 79 -2.05 5.25 -23.86
C VAL A 79 -0.70 5.76 -23.41
N ILE A 80 -0.31 5.51 -22.15
CA ILE A 80 0.91 6.07 -21.56
C ILE A 80 2.08 5.09 -21.66
N PHE A 81 1.83 3.81 -21.37
CA PHE A 81 2.89 2.82 -21.25
C PHE A 81 3.15 2.11 -22.57
N GLN A 82 4.40 2.20 -23.04
CA GLN A 82 4.85 1.65 -24.31
C GLN A 82 5.68 0.39 -24.09
N LYS A 83 5.35 -0.64 -24.87
CA LYS A 83 6.12 -1.86 -24.96
C LYS A 83 7.51 -1.57 -25.54
N ASP A 84 8.51 -2.24 -25.02
CA ASP A 84 9.94 -2.10 -25.35
C ASP A 84 10.57 -0.76 -24.94
N VAL A 85 9.84 0.09 -24.20
CA VAL A 85 10.33 1.34 -23.60
C VAL A 85 10.13 1.31 -22.09
N ASP A 86 8.88 1.21 -21.63
CA ASP A 86 8.53 1.21 -20.20
C ASP A 86 8.50 -0.20 -19.59
N TYR A 87 8.24 -1.19 -20.43
CA TYR A 87 8.20 -2.60 -20.05
C TYR A 87 8.47 -3.50 -21.26
N ILE A 88 8.86 -4.73 -20.99
CA ILE A 88 8.98 -5.79 -22.01
C ILE A 88 8.14 -6.99 -21.60
N VAL A 89 7.81 -7.85 -22.57
CA VAL A 89 7.16 -9.14 -22.29
C VAL A 89 8.19 -10.25 -22.42
N LYS A 90 8.48 -10.95 -21.32
CA LYS A 90 9.48 -12.03 -21.27
C LYS A 90 8.88 -13.23 -20.54
N ASN A 91 9.03 -14.42 -21.12
CA ASN A 91 8.46 -15.67 -20.58
C ASN A 91 6.95 -15.61 -20.28
N GLY A 92 6.19 -14.80 -21.03
CA GLY A 92 4.76 -14.62 -20.78
C GLY A 92 4.44 -13.79 -19.52
N GLN A 93 5.36 -12.93 -19.08
CA GLN A 93 5.16 -11.97 -17.99
C GLN A 93 5.61 -10.56 -18.41
N VAL A 94 4.99 -9.54 -17.84
CA VAL A 94 5.39 -8.14 -18.00
C VAL A 94 6.56 -7.85 -17.07
N VAL A 95 7.68 -7.36 -17.62
CA VAL A 95 8.87 -6.97 -16.85
C VAL A 95 9.17 -5.50 -17.08
N ILE A 96 9.28 -4.73 -16.00
CA ILE A 96 9.51 -3.28 -16.07
C ILE A 96 10.92 -2.99 -16.58
N VAL A 97 11.05 -1.96 -17.42
CA VAL A 97 12.34 -1.43 -17.86
C VAL A 97 12.58 -0.11 -17.15
N ASP A 98 13.76 0.04 -16.55
CA ASP A 98 14.19 1.28 -15.92
C ASP A 98 14.52 2.33 -17.01
N GLU A 99 13.85 3.48 -16.97
CA GLU A 99 13.95 4.53 -17.99
C GLU A 99 15.36 5.13 -18.14
N PHE A 100 16.15 5.14 -17.05
CA PHE A 100 17.46 5.78 -17.05
C PHE A 100 18.57 4.81 -17.47
N THR A 101 18.43 3.54 -17.11
CA THR A 101 19.47 2.53 -17.29
C THR A 101 19.18 1.53 -18.40
N GLY A 102 17.92 1.44 -18.86
CA GLY A 102 17.45 0.44 -19.82
C GLY A 102 17.50 -1.00 -19.28
N ARG A 103 17.71 -1.17 -17.96
CA ARG A 103 17.80 -2.49 -17.33
C ARG A 103 16.42 -3.00 -16.99
N THR A 104 16.24 -4.32 -17.14
CA THR A 104 15.03 -5.02 -16.72
C THR A 104 14.99 -5.16 -15.21
N MET A 105 13.91 -4.71 -14.57
CA MET A 105 13.67 -4.83 -13.14
C MET A 105 12.82 -6.07 -12.83
N GLU A 106 13.45 -7.24 -12.92
CA GLU A 106 12.79 -8.52 -12.61
C GLU A 106 12.32 -8.54 -11.13
N GLY A 107 11.08 -8.97 -10.91
CA GLY A 107 10.45 -9.02 -9.58
C GLY A 107 9.80 -7.71 -9.11
N ARG A 108 9.86 -6.62 -9.90
CA ARG A 108 9.08 -5.40 -9.63
C ARG A 108 7.81 -5.38 -10.46
N ARG A 109 6.72 -4.92 -9.85
CA ARG A 109 5.40 -4.75 -10.47
C ARG A 109 4.93 -3.32 -10.31
N TYR A 110 4.11 -2.85 -11.25
CA TYR A 110 3.42 -1.57 -11.12
C TYR A 110 2.28 -1.73 -10.09
N SER A 111 2.00 -0.67 -9.35
CA SER A 111 0.97 -0.68 -8.29
C SER A 111 -0.43 -0.36 -8.86
N ASP A 112 -1.45 -0.48 -8.02
CA ASP A 112 -2.82 0.00 -8.28
C ASP A 112 -3.45 -0.59 -9.54
N GLY A 113 -3.33 -1.91 -9.74
CA GLY A 113 -3.92 -2.63 -10.88
C GLY A 113 -3.29 -2.34 -12.25
N LEU A 114 -2.34 -1.40 -12.35
CA LEU A 114 -1.71 -1.03 -13.62
C LEU A 114 -0.91 -2.18 -14.23
N HIS A 115 -0.26 -3.00 -13.40
CA HIS A 115 0.51 -4.12 -13.89
C HIS A 115 -0.41 -5.20 -14.49
N GLN A 116 -1.55 -5.44 -13.85
CA GLN A 116 -2.60 -6.34 -14.32
C GLN A 116 -3.25 -5.83 -15.61
N ALA A 117 -3.47 -4.52 -15.72
CA ALA A 117 -3.93 -3.89 -16.95
C ALA A 117 -2.93 -4.05 -18.10
N LEU A 118 -1.63 -3.95 -17.83
CA LEU A 118 -0.57 -4.24 -18.81
C LEU A 118 -0.52 -5.72 -19.18
N GLU A 119 -0.70 -6.62 -18.21
CA GLU A 119 -0.80 -8.05 -18.46
C GLU A 119 -2.00 -8.39 -19.36
N ALA A 120 -3.14 -7.75 -19.13
CA ALA A 120 -4.34 -7.88 -19.96
C ALA A 120 -4.09 -7.35 -21.39
N LYS A 121 -3.52 -6.15 -21.52
CA LYS A 121 -3.13 -5.53 -22.80
C LYS A 121 -2.24 -6.42 -23.65
N GLU A 122 -1.25 -7.04 -23.02
CA GLU A 122 -0.29 -7.92 -23.70
C GLU A 122 -0.78 -9.36 -23.85
N ARG A 123 -2.00 -9.66 -23.35
CA ARG A 123 -2.64 -10.98 -23.38
C ARG A 123 -1.78 -12.07 -22.73
N VAL A 124 -1.09 -11.70 -21.66
CA VAL A 124 -0.34 -12.64 -20.83
C VAL A 124 -1.19 -13.11 -19.64
N THR A 125 -0.67 -14.06 -18.86
CA THR A 125 -1.35 -14.50 -17.65
C THR A 125 -1.41 -13.34 -16.65
N ILE A 126 -2.63 -12.92 -16.33
CA ILE A 126 -2.87 -11.88 -15.33
C ILE A 126 -2.70 -12.53 -13.97
N GLU A 127 -1.74 -12.07 -13.17
CA GLU A 127 -1.62 -12.55 -11.79
C GLU A 127 -2.53 -11.72 -10.88
N GLN A 128 -3.09 -12.37 -9.86
CA GLN A 128 -3.93 -11.71 -8.86
C GLN A 128 -3.21 -10.55 -8.19
N GLU A 129 -3.99 -9.53 -7.85
CA GLU A 129 -3.52 -8.38 -7.09
C GLU A 129 -3.23 -8.73 -5.64
N ASN A 130 -2.35 -7.92 -5.06
CA ASN A 130 -2.26 -7.86 -3.61
C ASN A 130 -3.22 -6.78 -3.13
N GLN A 131 -4.16 -7.14 -2.27
CA GLN A 131 -5.08 -6.21 -1.63
C GLN A 131 -4.49 -5.72 -0.30
N THR A 132 -4.76 -4.46 0.04
CA THR A 132 -4.43 -3.90 1.35
C THR A 132 -5.27 -4.56 2.44
N LEU A 133 -4.64 -5.34 3.32
CA LEU A 133 -5.30 -5.97 4.47
C LEU A 133 -5.37 -5.05 5.68
N ALA A 134 -4.35 -4.22 5.86
CA ALA A 134 -4.28 -3.20 6.90
C ALA A 134 -3.36 -2.06 6.45
N SER A 135 -3.71 -0.84 6.83
CA SER A 135 -2.90 0.33 6.57
C SER A 135 -3.02 1.33 7.72
N ILE A 136 -1.94 2.03 8.05
CA ILE A 136 -1.92 3.15 8.99
C ILE A 136 -0.79 4.12 8.66
N THR A 137 -0.99 5.42 8.82
CA THR A 137 0.10 6.40 8.68
C THR A 137 0.94 6.49 9.96
N PHE A 138 2.21 6.91 9.85
CA PHE A 138 3.02 7.16 11.05
C PHE A 138 2.38 8.22 11.95
N GLN A 139 1.78 9.25 11.34
CA GLN A 139 1.08 10.31 12.03
C GLN A 139 -0.01 9.75 12.94
N ASN A 140 -0.94 8.98 12.38
CA ASN A 140 -2.04 8.41 13.16
C ASN A 140 -1.58 7.29 14.11
N TYR A 141 -0.58 6.50 13.71
CA TYR A 141 0.01 5.50 14.60
C TYR A 141 0.60 6.12 15.88
N PHE A 142 1.39 7.20 15.77
CA PHE A 142 1.96 7.86 16.95
C PHE A 142 0.92 8.62 17.78
N ARG A 143 -0.19 9.07 17.17
CA ARG A 143 -1.32 9.69 17.89
C ARG A 143 -2.09 8.72 18.78
N MET A 144 -1.95 7.40 18.56
CA MET A 144 -2.57 6.39 19.42
C MET A 144 -1.88 6.24 20.78
N TYR A 145 -0.69 6.80 20.97
CA TYR A 145 0.03 6.72 22.24
C TYR A 145 -0.51 7.76 23.22
N ASP A 146 -0.83 7.33 24.45
CA ASP A 146 -1.26 8.22 25.55
C ASP A 146 -0.27 9.35 25.84
N LYS A 147 1.02 9.06 25.64
CA LYS A 147 2.11 10.00 25.83
C LYS A 147 3.10 9.89 24.69
N LEU A 148 3.31 11.00 24.00
CA LEU A 148 4.29 11.12 22.93
C LEU A 148 5.35 12.17 23.29
N ALA A 149 6.62 11.83 23.03
CA ALA A 149 7.74 12.75 23.16
C ALA A 149 8.79 12.39 22.10
N GLY A 150 9.54 13.39 21.64
CA GLY A 150 10.58 13.22 20.64
C GLY A 150 11.76 14.14 20.91
N MET A 151 12.94 13.73 20.43
CA MET A 151 14.16 14.54 20.51
C MET A 151 14.83 14.60 19.14
N THR A 152 15.26 15.79 18.75
CA THR A 152 16.00 16.02 17.50
C THR A 152 16.71 17.37 17.59
N GLY A 153 17.84 17.50 16.88
CA GLY A 153 18.60 18.75 16.83
C GLY A 153 18.01 19.82 15.89
N THR A 154 16.96 19.50 15.12
CA THR A 154 16.48 20.37 14.03
C THR A 154 14.95 20.41 13.91
N ALA A 155 14.21 20.43 15.05
CA ALA A 155 12.74 20.50 15.04
C ALA A 155 12.16 21.92 14.93
N ASP A 156 12.92 22.96 15.29
CA ASP A 156 12.41 24.31 15.49
C ASP A 156 11.65 24.88 14.28
N THR A 157 12.18 24.66 13.07
CA THR A 157 11.55 25.12 11.82
C THR A 157 10.17 24.48 11.57
N GLU A 158 9.95 23.28 12.08
CA GLU A 158 8.72 22.50 11.90
C GLU A 158 7.85 22.47 13.17
N ALA A 159 8.13 23.34 14.14
CA ALA A 159 7.34 23.45 15.36
C ALA A 159 5.83 23.62 15.10
N PRO A 160 5.39 24.41 14.09
CA PRO A 160 3.96 24.48 13.73
C PRO A 160 3.39 23.14 13.26
N GLU A 161 4.16 22.34 12.52
CA GLU A 161 3.74 21.00 12.06
C GLU A 161 3.60 20.04 13.25
N PHE A 162 4.59 20.02 14.16
CA PHE A 162 4.52 19.20 15.37
C PHE A 162 3.32 19.54 16.26
N LYS A 163 3.08 20.84 16.47
CA LYS A 163 1.93 21.30 17.27
C LYS A 163 0.61 20.95 16.61
N LYS A 164 0.51 21.09 15.28
CA LYS A 164 -0.73 20.81 14.56
C LYS A 164 -1.07 19.33 14.46
N ILE A 165 -0.08 18.47 14.23
CA ILE A 165 -0.30 17.04 13.97
C ILE A 165 -0.33 16.23 15.27
N TYR A 166 0.56 16.54 16.21
CA TYR A 166 0.78 15.73 17.41
C TYR A 166 0.49 16.46 18.73
N ASP A 167 0.07 17.73 18.67
CA ASP A 167 -0.04 18.63 19.83
C ASP A 167 1.26 18.73 20.66
N LEU A 168 2.41 18.61 19.99
CA LEU A 168 3.71 18.69 20.63
C LEU A 168 4.32 20.08 20.50
N ASP A 169 4.66 20.67 21.64
CA ASP A 169 5.46 21.90 21.70
C ASP A 169 6.94 21.58 21.49
N VAL A 170 7.61 22.38 20.66
CA VAL A 170 9.06 22.27 20.44
C VAL A 170 9.76 23.22 21.38
N VAL A 171 10.61 22.66 22.25
CA VAL A 171 11.44 23.42 23.17
C VAL A 171 12.89 23.35 22.71
N VAL A 172 13.46 24.51 22.36
CA VAL A 172 14.87 24.63 22.00
C VAL A 172 15.72 24.58 23.26
N MET A 173 16.45 23.48 23.44
CA MET A 173 17.37 23.32 24.56
C MET A 173 18.70 24.04 24.26
N PRO A 174 19.22 24.89 25.16
CA PRO A 174 20.54 25.50 25.00
C PRO A 174 21.64 24.44 24.86
N THR A 175 22.67 24.75 24.08
CA THR A 175 23.85 23.89 23.99
C THR A 175 24.65 23.92 25.29
N ASN A 176 25.27 22.81 25.66
CA ASN A 176 26.13 22.70 26.85
C ASN A 176 27.35 23.63 26.78
N GLN A 177 27.89 23.82 25.57
CA GLN A 177 28.99 24.74 25.27
C GLN A 177 28.58 25.67 24.12
N PRO A 178 29.13 26.90 24.05
CA PRO A 178 28.91 27.80 22.92
C PRO A 178 29.32 27.17 21.60
N MET A 179 28.49 27.33 20.57
CA MET A 179 28.79 26.85 19.22
C MET A 179 29.76 27.83 18.53
N VAL A 180 30.90 27.31 18.09
CA VAL A 180 31.99 28.09 17.46
C VAL A 180 32.31 27.63 16.03
N ARG A 181 31.43 26.83 15.42
CA ARG A 181 31.60 26.33 14.05
C ARG A 181 31.47 27.47 13.04
N ASP A 182 32.41 27.55 12.11
CA ASP A 182 32.37 28.50 11.01
C ASP A 182 31.52 27.97 9.85
N ASP A 183 30.33 28.56 9.67
CA ASP A 183 29.44 28.26 8.54
C ASP A 183 29.70 29.23 7.39
N TYR A 184 30.44 28.78 6.38
CA TYR A 184 30.75 29.56 5.18
C TYR A 184 29.52 29.76 4.28
N ALA A 185 29.59 30.82 3.46
CA ALA A 185 28.61 31.05 2.41
C ALA A 185 28.64 29.94 1.36
N ASP A 186 27.54 29.85 0.62
CA ASP A 186 27.37 28.89 -0.45
C ASP A 186 28.16 29.31 -1.69
N VAL A 187 28.84 28.34 -2.29
CA VAL A 187 29.63 28.54 -3.50
C VAL A 187 28.86 27.97 -4.69
N ILE A 188 28.60 28.83 -5.68
CA ILE A 188 27.71 28.48 -6.80
C ILE A 188 28.50 28.50 -8.10
N TYR A 189 28.35 27.43 -8.88
CA TYR A 189 28.98 27.22 -10.17
C TYR A 189 27.96 27.19 -11.30
N LYS A 190 28.43 27.45 -12.52
CA LYS A 190 27.58 27.43 -13.71
C LYS A 190 27.10 26.02 -14.06
N ASN A 191 28.00 25.04 -13.96
CA ASN A 191 27.71 23.65 -14.31
C ASN A 191 28.20 22.67 -13.23
N GLU A 192 27.70 21.44 -13.30
CA GLU A 192 28.06 20.39 -12.36
C GLU A 192 29.54 20.00 -12.41
N ALA A 193 30.16 20.06 -13.59
CA ALA A 193 31.54 19.66 -13.77
C ALA A 193 32.50 20.56 -12.96
N ALA A 194 32.34 21.88 -13.09
CA ALA A 194 33.08 22.88 -12.33
C ALA A 194 32.83 22.73 -10.82
N LYS A 195 31.56 22.54 -10.42
CA LYS A 195 31.19 22.25 -9.02
C LYS A 195 31.98 21.07 -8.45
N TYR A 196 31.95 19.91 -9.10
CA TYR A 196 32.61 18.71 -8.57
C TYR A 196 34.14 18.82 -8.59
N GLN A 197 34.72 19.54 -9.55
CA GLN A 197 36.15 19.84 -9.54
C GLN A 197 36.53 20.73 -8.35
N ALA A 198 35.74 21.76 -8.07
CA ALA A 198 35.96 22.63 -6.91
C ALA A 198 35.81 21.87 -5.58
N VAL A 199 34.82 20.98 -5.48
CA VAL A 199 34.65 20.09 -4.31
C VAL A 199 35.92 19.26 -4.07
N VAL A 200 36.49 18.66 -5.13
CA VAL A 200 37.71 17.85 -5.00
C VAL A 200 38.91 18.69 -4.60
N LYS A 201 39.07 19.89 -5.15
CA LYS A 201 40.14 20.83 -4.76
C LYS A 201 40.03 21.27 -3.30
N GLU A 202 38.82 21.51 -2.80
CA GLU A 202 38.59 21.83 -1.38
C GLU A 202 38.99 20.64 -0.50
N ILE A 203 38.58 19.42 -0.86
CA ILE A 203 38.94 18.19 -0.13
C ILE A 203 40.46 18.02 -0.10
N GLU A 204 41.13 18.19 -1.24
CA GLU A 204 42.59 18.10 -1.36
C GLU A 204 43.28 19.10 -0.43
N SER A 205 42.90 20.38 -0.49
CA SER A 205 43.47 21.43 0.36
C SER A 205 43.29 21.14 1.86
N MET A 206 42.10 20.68 2.27
CA MET A 206 41.84 20.31 3.67
C MET A 206 42.63 19.07 4.09
N HIS A 207 42.73 18.07 3.22
CA HIS A 207 43.47 16.83 3.46
C HIS A 207 44.97 17.09 3.62
N GLU A 208 45.56 17.91 2.75
CA GLU A 208 46.96 18.36 2.84
C GLU A 208 47.23 19.16 4.12
N ALA A 209 46.26 19.95 4.57
CA ALA A 209 46.33 20.68 5.84
C ALA A 209 46.11 19.78 7.08
N GLY A 210 45.91 18.47 6.91
CA GLY A 210 45.69 17.54 8.02
C GLY A 210 44.26 17.48 8.54
N ARG A 211 43.32 18.24 7.96
CA ARG A 211 41.94 18.34 8.46
C ARG A 211 41.08 17.17 7.99
N PRO A 212 40.25 16.59 8.87
CA PRO A 212 39.23 15.64 8.43
C PRO A 212 38.11 16.31 7.66
N VAL A 213 37.60 15.61 6.64
CA VAL A 213 36.50 16.08 5.78
C VAL A 213 35.38 15.05 5.71
N LEU A 214 34.16 15.49 5.99
CA LEU A 214 32.94 14.73 5.75
C LEU A 214 32.17 15.35 4.58
N VAL A 215 32.07 14.60 3.48
CA VAL A 215 31.37 15.00 2.25
C VAL A 215 29.96 14.43 2.27
N GLY A 216 28.94 15.30 2.33
CA GLY A 216 27.53 14.94 2.23
C GLY A 216 27.02 15.03 0.80
N THR A 217 26.44 13.92 0.31
CA THR A 217 25.86 13.81 -1.02
C THR A 217 24.39 13.39 -0.98
N ILE A 218 23.62 13.78 -2.01
CA ILE A 218 22.20 13.44 -2.13
C ILE A 218 21.94 12.05 -2.71
N SER A 219 22.87 11.49 -3.50
CA SER A 219 22.69 10.20 -4.17
C SER A 219 23.97 9.36 -4.17
N ILE A 220 23.80 8.05 -4.31
CA ILE A 220 24.91 7.09 -4.42
C ILE A 220 25.74 7.38 -5.67
N ASP A 221 25.10 7.77 -6.78
CA ASP A 221 25.81 8.06 -8.03
C ASP A 221 26.77 9.26 -7.89
N VAL A 222 26.36 10.29 -7.14
CA VAL A 222 27.22 11.44 -6.83
C VAL A 222 28.37 11.01 -5.90
N SER A 223 28.10 10.19 -4.89
CA SER A 223 29.13 9.61 -4.02
C SER A 223 30.19 8.84 -4.82
N GLU A 224 29.77 7.97 -5.74
CA GLU A 224 30.68 7.18 -6.60
C GLU A 224 31.42 8.05 -7.62
N LYS A 225 30.80 9.12 -8.12
CA LYS A 225 31.46 10.11 -9.00
C LYS A 225 32.60 10.82 -8.28
N ILE A 226 32.34 11.35 -7.08
CA ILE A 226 33.36 12.02 -6.27
C ILE A 226 34.44 11.04 -5.83
N SER A 227 34.05 9.83 -5.42
CA SER A 227 35.03 8.78 -5.09
C SER A 227 36.00 8.49 -6.23
N ARG A 228 35.49 8.37 -7.47
CA ARG A 228 36.35 8.18 -8.65
C ARG A 228 37.28 9.36 -8.90
N MET A 229 36.85 10.59 -8.61
CA MET A 229 37.70 11.77 -8.76
C MET A 229 38.80 11.79 -7.70
N LEU A 230 38.47 11.53 -6.43
CA LEU A 230 39.46 11.44 -5.34
C LEU A 230 40.48 10.32 -5.55
N LYS A 231 40.07 9.18 -6.12
CA LYS A 231 41.01 8.09 -6.49
C LYS A 231 42.04 8.53 -7.53
N LYS A 232 41.70 9.45 -8.44
CA LYS A 232 42.64 10.00 -9.43
C LYS A 232 43.69 10.88 -8.76
N GLU A 233 43.27 11.68 -7.78
CA GLU A 233 44.16 12.51 -6.95
C GLU A 233 44.88 11.70 -5.84
N LYS A 234 44.67 10.39 -5.76
CA LYS A 234 45.28 9.47 -4.78
C LYS A 234 44.96 9.80 -3.33
N ILE A 235 43.80 10.41 -3.07
CA ILE A 235 43.31 10.69 -1.72
C ILE A 235 42.56 9.47 -1.20
N GLU A 236 43.02 8.90 -0.08
CA GLU A 236 42.34 7.80 0.61
C GLU A 236 41.03 8.29 1.23
N HIS A 237 39.93 7.58 0.98
CA HIS A 237 38.62 7.94 1.49
C HIS A 237 37.71 6.72 1.65
N ASP A 238 36.74 6.85 2.54
CA ASP A 238 35.66 5.89 2.73
C ASP A 238 34.36 6.39 2.08
N VAL A 239 33.53 5.46 1.60
CA VAL A 239 32.22 5.76 0.99
C VAL A 239 31.11 5.00 1.72
N LEU A 240 30.07 5.72 2.14
CA LEU A 240 28.97 5.20 2.95
C LEU A 240 27.64 5.37 2.22
N ASN A 241 27.04 4.24 1.87
CA ASN A 241 25.88 4.15 0.98
C ASN A 241 24.62 3.60 1.69
N ALA A 242 24.58 3.61 3.02
CA ALA A 242 23.46 3.14 3.86
C ALA A 242 23.04 1.67 3.61
N LYS A 243 24.00 0.80 3.25
CA LYS A 243 23.75 -0.64 3.00
C LYS A 243 24.12 -1.53 4.18
N GLN A 244 25.09 -1.13 5.01
CA GLN A 244 25.60 -1.94 6.13
C GLN A 244 25.81 -1.07 7.38
N HIS A 245 24.75 -0.91 8.18
CA HIS A 245 24.75 0.07 9.28
C HIS A 245 25.84 -0.12 10.34
N GLU A 246 26.15 -1.36 10.74
CA GLU A 246 27.17 -1.63 11.79
C GLU A 246 28.58 -1.21 11.33
N ARG A 247 28.99 -1.63 10.13
CA ARG A 247 30.30 -1.28 9.57
C ARG A 247 30.41 0.21 9.24
N GLU A 248 29.31 0.83 8.81
CA GLU A 248 29.28 2.28 8.56
C GLU A 248 29.45 3.10 9.84
N ALA A 249 28.93 2.61 10.98
CA ALA A 249 29.10 3.27 12.27
C ALA A 249 30.57 3.29 12.71
N GLU A 250 31.31 2.21 12.52
CA GLU A 250 32.75 2.15 12.83
C GLU A 250 33.54 3.16 11.99
N ILE A 251 33.25 3.22 10.68
CA ILE A 251 33.92 4.15 9.77
C ILE A 251 33.62 5.61 10.19
N ILE A 252 32.36 5.93 10.47
CA ILE A 252 31.95 7.28 10.88
C ILE A 252 32.57 7.69 12.22
N ALA A 253 32.66 6.78 13.18
CA ALA A 253 33.32 7.08 14.46
C ALA A 253 34.79 7.49 14.27
N SER A 254 35.44 6.97 13.22
CA SER A 254 36.82 7.33 12.83
C SER A 254 36.91 8.52 11.85
N ALA A 255 35.80 9.10 11.40
CA ALA A 255 35.81 10.18 10.41
C ALA A 255 36.44 11.48 10.93
N GLY A 256 36.57 11.64 12.25
CA GLY A 256 37.17 12.80 12.88
C GLY A 256 38.69 12.72 13.10
N GLN A 257 39.38 11.74 12.50
CA GLN A 257 40.84 11.58 12.61
C GLN A 257 41.60 12.43 11.58
N LEU A 258 42.87 12.76 11.85
CA LEU A 258 43.72 13.57 10.98
C LEU A 258 43.72 13.06 9.52
N SER A 259 43.60 14.00 8.57
CA SER A 259 43.57 13.74 7.13
C SER A 259 42.49 12.75 6.66
N LYS A 260 41.53 12.35 7.50
CA LYS A 260 40.50 11.37 7.11
C LYS A 260 39.46 12.01 6.20
N VAL A 261 39.19 11.38 5.06
CA VAL A 261 38.11 11.80 4.15
C VAL A 261 37.02 10.74 4.15
N THR A 262 35.78 11.17 4.38
CA THR A 262 34.61 10.28 4.40
C THR A 262 33.52 10.87 3.52
N ILE A 263 33.01 10.08 2.58
CA ILE A 263 31.87 10.43 1.74
C ILE A 263 30.64 9.70 2.29
N ALA A 264 29.61 10.44 2.61
CA ALA A 264 28.35 9.92 3.11
C ALA A 264 27.18 10.38 2.24
N THR A 265 26.33 9.43 1.88
CA THR A 265 24.97 9.74 1.42
C THR A 265 24.13 10.26 2.60
N ASN A 266 23.09 11.07 2.34
CA ASN A 266 22.27 11.75 3.36
C ASN A 266 21.81 10.90 4.56
N MET A 267 21.65 9.58 4.41
CA MET A 267 21.20 8.69 5.49
C MET A 267 22.32 7.90 6.18
N ALA A 268 23.53 7.86 5.60
CA ALA A 268 24.61 7.04 6.11
C ALA A 268 25.24 7.67 7.37
N GLY A 269 25.61 6.82 8.34
CA GLY A 269 26.24 7.29 9.58
C GLY A 269 25.33 8.06 10.53
N ARG A 270 24.01 7.99 10.38
CA ARG A 270 23.05 8.64 11.31
C ARG A 270 23.05 7.94 12.67
N GLY A 271 23.09 8.75 13.73
CA GLY A 271 23.13 8.26 15.11
C GLY A 271 24.54 8.10 15.70
N THR A 272 25.58 8.02 14.86
CA THR A 272 26.97 7.92 15.33
C THR A 272 27.62 9.29 15.53
N ASP A 273 28.32 9.44 16.65
CA ASP A 273 29.09 10.64 16.98
C ASP A 273 30.48 10.62 16.34
N ILE A 274 30.95 11.78 15.89
CA ILE A 274 32.26 11.95 15.27
C ILE A 274 33.12 12.73 16.26
N LYS A 275 34.03 12.04 16.92
CA LYS A 275 34.96 12.65 17.86
C LYS A 275 36.22 13.09 17.12
N LEU A 276 36.68 14.29 17.43
CA LEU A 276 37.93 14.80 16.88
C LEU A 276 39.12 14.05 17.51
N GLY A 277 40.03 13.56 16.66
CA GLY A 277 41.29 12.95 17.09
C GLY A 277 42.30 13.98 17.62
N GLU A 278 43.43 13.48 18.13
CA GLU A 278 44.53 14.34 18.56
C GLU A 278 45.07 15.18 17.39
N GLY A 279 45.35 16.47 17.62
CA GLY A 279 45.88 17.40 16.60
C GLY A 279 44.84 17.99 15.64
N VAL A 280 43.59 17.50 15.67
CA VAL A 280 42.54 17.91 14.72
C VAL A 280 41.97 19.28 15.06
N VAL A 281 41.87 19.63 16.35
CA VAL A 281 41.36 20.92 16.80
C VAL A 281 42.28 22.04 16.33
N GLU A 282 43.59 21.84 16.43
CA GLU A 282 44.63 22.76 15.95
C GLU A 282 44.61 22.92 14.43
N ALA A 283 44.27 21.85 13.71
CA ALA A 283 44.06 21.90 12.26
C ALA A 283 42.78 22.66 11.87
N GLY A 284 41.90 23.02 12.81
CA GLY A 284 40.65 23.75 12.56
C GLY A 284 39.40 22.85 12.61
N GLY A 285 39.52 21.64 13.13
CA GLY A 285 38.40 20.72 13.35
C GLY A 285 37.84 20.06 12.09
N LEU A 286 36.71 19.36 12.25
CA LEU A 286 36.02 18.67 11.17
C LEU A 286 35.42 19.66 10.16
N HIS A 287 35.77 19.50 8.89
CA HIS A 287 35.18 20.24 7.79
C HIS A 287 34.02 19.46 7.16
N ILE A 288 32.85 20.09 7.10
CA ILE A 288 31.66 19.54 6.47
C ILE A 288 31.51 20.14 5.08
N LEU A 289 31.44 19.29 4.07
CA LEU A 289 31.24 19.71 2.68
C LEU A 289 29.93 19.15 2.15
N GLY A 290 28.99 20.01 1.79
CA GLY A 290 27.77 19.61 1.08
C GLY A 290 27.91 19.76 -0.43
N THR A 291 27.57 18.75 -1.21
CA THR A 291 27.71 18.78 -2.69
C THR A 291 26.49 19.32 -3.42
N SER A 292 25.46 19.68 -2.65
CA SER A 292 24.20 20.27 -3.08
C SER A 292 23.40 20.69 -1.84
N ARG A 293 22.38 21.53 -2.01
CA ARG A 293 21.36 21.79 -0.98
C ARG A 293 20.25 20.75 -1.05
N HIS A 294 19.80 20.26 0.09
CA HIS A 294 18.57 19.47 0.14
C HIS A 294 17.35 20.36 -0.07
N GLU A 295 16.25 19.77 -0.50
CA GLU A 295 14.91 20.39 -0.47
C GLU A 295 14.48 20.91 0.92
N SER A 296 15.06 20.36 2.00
CA SER A 296 14.73 20.71 3.38
C SER A 296 15.98 21.18 4.11
N ARG A 297 15.92 22.42 4.63
CA ARG A 297 16.96 23.04 5.45
C ARG A 297 17.29 22.21 6.67
N ARG A 298 16.31 21.47 7.19
CA ARG A 298 16.49 20.56 8.31
C ARG A 298 17.57 19.51 8.06
N ILE A 299 17.65 18.98 6.85
CA ILE A 299 18.61 17.93 6.47
C ILE A 299 19.99 18.54 6.26
N ASP A 300 20.07 19.72 5.64
CA ASP A 300 21.33 20.47 5.52
C ASP A 300 21.91 20.80 6.92
N ASN A 301 21.05 21.25 7.85
CA ASN A 301 21.47 21.53 9.23
C ASN A 301 21.88 20.27 10.00
N GLN A 302 21.30 19.11 9.69
CA GLN A 302 21.75 17.82 10.25
C GLN A 302 23.15 17.45 9.74
N LEU A 303 23.45 17.74 8.47
CA LEU A 303 24.79 17.55 7.91
C LEU A 303 25.78 18.51 8.58
N ARG A 304 25.45 19.81 8.69
CA ARG A 304 26.28 20.79 9.40
C ARG A 304 26.53 20.39 10.85
N GLY A 305 25.50 19.91 11.55
CA GLY A 305 25.55 19.45 12.95
C GLY A 305 26.43 18.21 13.20
N ARG A 306 27.09 17.68 12.17
CA ARG A 306 28.14 16.67 12.33
C ARG A 306 29.46 17.26 12.81
N SER A 307 29.72 18.56 12.59
CA SER A 307 30.86 19.27 13.17
C SER A 307 30.44 20.31 14.21
N GLY A 308 31.40 20.77 15.02
CA GLY A 308 31.18 21.78 16.07
C GLY A 308 30.46 21.24 17.31
N ARG A 309 30.60 19.96 17.62
CA ARG A 309 29.93 19.33 18.76
C ARG A 309 30.60 19.75 20.07
N GLN A 310 29.80 20.03 21.10
CA GLN A 310 30.31 20.44 22.42
C GLN A 310 31.30 21.62 22.40
N GLY A 311 31.17 22.53 21.43
CA GLY A 311 32.05 23.70 21.29
C GLY A 311 33.37 23.40 20.57
N ASP A 312 33.50 22.23 19.95
CA ASP A 312 34.64 21.89 19.10
C ASP A 312 34.77 22.87 17.92
N ALA A 313 36.02 23.08 17.48
CA ALA A 313 36.28 23.75 16.21
C ALA A 313 35.72 22.94 15.04
N GLY A 314 35.34 23.63 13.97
CA GLY A 314 34.89 22.99 12.75
C GLY A 314 34.36 24.02 11.78
N SER A 315 34.09 23.58 10.56
CA SER A 315 33.46 24.45 9.58
C SER A 315 32.50 23.70 8.67
N SER A 316 31.65 24.43 7.97
CA SER A 316 30.78 23.88 6.93
C SER A 316 30.76 24.77 5.69
N ARG A 317 30.70 24.16 4.50
CA ARG A 317 30.55 24.84 3.21
C ARG A 317 29.72 23.99 2.26
N PHE A 318 28.88 24.64 1.44
CA PHE A 318 28.08 23.95 0.43
C PHE A 318 28.44 24.44 -0.96
N PHE A 319 28.49 23.49 -1.89
CA PHE A 319 28.80 23.67 -3.29
C PHE A 319 27.54 23.38 -4.12
N LEU A 320 27.18 24.29 -4.99
CA LEU A 320 25.95 24.26 -5.78
C LEU A 320 26.25 24.49 -7.27
N SER A 321 25.38 23.97 -8.12
CA SER A 321 25.38 24.23 -9.56
C SER A 321 24.01 24.75 -9.98
N LEU A 322 23.96 25.64 -10.98
CA LEU A 322 22.68 26.02 -11.61
C LEU A 322 21.93 24.82 -12.22
N GLU A 323 22.64 23.74 -12.51
CA GLU A 323 22.07 22.49 -13.03
C GLU A 323 21.46 21.59 -11.92
N ASP A 324 21.70 21.90 -10.64
CA ASP A 324 21.14 21.14 -9.52
C ASP A 324 19.60 21.25 -9.50
N ASP A 325 18.91 20.19 -9.09
CA ASP A 325 17.44 20.11 -9.11
C ASP A 325 16.75 21.30 -8.44
N LEU A 326 17.23 21.70 -7.26
CA LEU A 326 16.67 22.83 -6.52
C LEU A 326 16.78 24.15 -7.32
N LEU A 327 17.92 24.41 -7.96
CA LEU A 327 18.15 25.62 -8.73
C LEU A 327 17.50 25.57 -10.11
N ARG A 328 17.38 24.38 -10.71
CA ARG A 328 16.68 24.17 -11.97
C ARG A 328 15.18 24.43 -11.84
N ILE A 329 14.55 23.96 -10.76
CA ILE A 329 13.11 24.11 -10.53
C ILE A 329 12.76 25.57 -10.17
N PHE A 330 13.59 26.26 -9.40
CA PHE A 330 13.25 27.58 -8.83
C PHE A 330 14.07 28.78 -9.36
N GLY A 331 15.20 28.54 -10.03
CA GLY A 331 16.16 29.56 -10.47
C GLY A 331 16.30 29.73 -11.99
N SER A 332 15.75 28.81 -12.80
CA SER A 332 16.06 28.69 -14.24
C SER A 332 15.66 29.88 -15.12
N GLY A 333 14.66 30.69 -14.74
CA GLY A 333 14.21 31.82 -15.58
C GLY A 333 14.97 33.13 -15.38
N LYS A 334 15.40 33.44 -14.14
CA LYS A 334 15.94 34.77 -13.79
C LYS A 334 17.44 34.76 -13.48
N ILE A 335 17.96 33.67 -12.90
CA ILE A 335 19.36 33.60 -12.45
C ILE A 335 20.27 33.24 -13.63
N GLY A 336 19.89 32.24 -14.44
CA GLY A 336 20.66 31.84 -15.62
C GLY A 336 20.87 32.98 -16.62
N GLY A 337 19.82 33.72 -16.96
CA GLY A 337 19.91 34.85 -17.90
C GLY A 337 20.68 36.08 -17.39
N ILE A 338 20.86 36.22 -16.07
CA ILE A 338 21.75 37.24 -15.49
C ILE A 338 23.21 36.78 -15.61
N MET A 339 23.50 35.50 -15.38
CA MET A 339 24.85 34.94 -15.44
C MET A 339 25.41 34.88 -16.86
N ASP A 340 24.59 34.53 -17.85
CA ASP A 340 25.01 34.56 -19.26
C ASP A 340 25.29 35.99 -19.76
N LYS A 341 24.61 37.00 -19.21
CA LYS A 341 24.88 38.43 -19.52
C LYS A 341 26.10 38.99 -18.80
N LEU A 342 26.48 38.42 -17.66
CA LEU A 342 27.65 38.82 -16.87
C LEU A 342 28.96 38.25 -17.43
N GLY A 343 28.93 37.31 -18.38
CA GLY A 343 30.12 36.77 -19.03
C GLY A 343 31.04 36.00 -18.08
N MET A 344 30.47 35.34 -17.07
CA MET A 344 31.23 34.55 -16.11
C MET A 344 31.80 33.27 -16.73
N GLU A 345 33.07 33.01 -16.43
CA GLU A 345 33.75 31.75 -16.77
C GLU A 345 33.17 30.60 -15.94
N GLU A 346 33.25 29.37 -16.46
CA GLU A 346 32.62 28.20 -15.82
C GLU A 346 33.18 27.87 -14.44
N ASP A 347 34.45 28.21 -14.20
CA ASP A 347 35.21 27.89 -13.00
C ASP A 347 35.17 28.99 -11.92
N GLU A 348 34.55 30.15 -12.18
CA GLU A 348 34.53 31.26 -11.23
C GLU A 348 33.38 31.11 -10.22
N PRO A 349 33.67 31.00 -8.91
CA PRO A 349 32.64 30.83 -7.90
C PRO A 349 31.85 32.11 -7.68
N ILE A 350 30.53 31.99 -7.54
CA ILE A 350 29.70 33.11 -7.06
C ILE A 350 29.44 32.93 -5.57
N GLU A 351 29.98 33.85 -4.79
CA GLU A 351 29.68 34.01 -3.37
C GLU A 351 28.92 35.32 -3.17
N HIS A 352 27.60 35.28 -3.32
CA HIS A 352 26.78 36.49 -3.13
C HIS A 352 25.58 36.21 -2.22
N ASN A 353 25.50 36.97 -1.12
CA ASN A 353 24.46 36.85 -0.09
C ASN A 353 23.01 36.92 -0.64
N MET A 354 22.80 37.63 -1.75
CA MET A 354 21.49 37.69 -2.42
C MET A 354 21.06 36.32 -2.97
N ILE A 355 22.00 35.53 -3.49
CA ILE A 355 21.70 34.22 -4.08
C ILE A 355 21.47 33.19 -2.96
N SER A 356 22.24 33.23 -1.87
CA SER A 356 21.99 32.40 -0.69
C SER A 356 20.57 32.62 -0.13
N ARG A 357 20.09 33.87 -0.07
CA ARG A 357 18.70 34.18 0.31
C ARG A 357 17.68 33.67 -0.70
N ALA A 358 17.98 33.70 -1.99
CA ALA A 358 17.10 33.16 -3.02
C ALA A 358 16.96 31.63 -2.89
N ILE A 359 18.06 30.93 -2.60
CA ILE A 359 18.08 29.49 -2.31
C ILE A 359 17.26 29.18 -1.06
N GLU A 360 17.45 29.94 0.02
CA GLU A 360 16.67 29.73 1.25
C GLU A 360 15.16 29.91 1.03
N ASN A 361 14.77 30.90 0.22
CA ASN A 361 13.37 31.10 -0.17
C ASN A 361 12.84 29.95 -1.03
N ALA A 362 13.66 29.40 -1.93
CA ALA A 362 13.29 28.22 -2.71
C ALA A 362 13.07 27.01 -1.79
N GLN A 363 13.97 26.75 -0.85
CA GLN A 363 13.81 25.67 0.15
C GLN A 363 12.54 25.85 0.99
N ARG A 364 12.26 27.06 1.49
CA ARG A 364 11.02 27.35 2.23
C ARG A 364 9.77 27.03 1.41
N LYS A 365 9.80 27.31 0.09
CA LYS A 365 8.68 27.03 -0.81
C LYS A 365 8.51 25.52 -1.02
N VAL A 366 9.60 24.77 -1.16
CA VAL A 366 9.57 23.30 -1.26
C VAL A 366 9.11 22.66 0.05
N GLU A 367 9.61 23.14 1.19
CA GLU A 367 9.18 22.73 2.53
C GLU A 367 7.66 22.93 2.70
N GLY A 368 7.15 24.12 2.34
CA GLY A 368 5.71 24.41 2.36
C GLY A 368 4.89 23.48 1.45
N HIS A 369 5.37 23.24 0.22
CA HIS A 369 4.72 22.31 -0.71
C HIS A 369 4.68 20.86 -0.16
N ASN A 370 5.80 20.38 0.40
CA ASN A 370 5.88 19.07 1.02
C ASN A 370 5.02 18.97 2.28
N PHE A 371 4.93 20.04 3.07
CA PHE A 371 4.01 20.15 4.20
C PHE A 371 2.55 20.05 3.74
N ASP A 372 2.16 20.75 2.67
CA ASP A 372 0.80 20.68 2.13
C ASP A 372 0.47 19.28 1.61
N ILE A 373 1.39 18.59 0.94
CA ILE A 373 1.21 17.18 0.54
C ILE A 373 0.98 16.29 1.76
N ARG A 374 1.83 16.41 2.80
CA ARG A 374 1.69 15.62 4.03
C ARG A 374 0.39 15.92 4.75
N LYS A 375 0.00 17.18 4.83
CA LYS A 375 -1.26 17.64 5.41
C LYS A 375 -2.44 17.04 4.67
N HIS A 376 -2.46 17.11 3.35
CA HIS A 376 -3.52 16.49 2.55
C HIS A 376 -3.57 14.98 2.79
N LEU A 377 -2.42 14.28 2.74
CA LEU A 377 -2.37 12.85 3.01
C LEU A 377 -2.93 12.49 4.40
N LEU A 378 -2.62 13.30 5.42
CA LEU A 378 -3.18 13.16 6.76
C LEU A 378 -4.69 13.41 6.79
N GLU A 379 -5.19 14.44 6.11
CA GLU A 379 -6.62 14.75 6.05
C GLU A 379 -7.45 13.60 5.43
N TYR A 380 -6.92 12.91 4.42
CA TYR A 380 -7.54 11.70 3.86
C TYR A 380 -7.45 10.52 4.83
N ASP A 381 -6.28 10.28 5.44
CA ASP A 381 -6.11 9.19 6.41
C ASP A 381 -6.92 9.41 7.69
N ASP A 382 -7.20 10.64 8.11
CA ASP A 382 -8.06 10.95 9.26
C ASP A 382 -9.50 10.46 9.06
N VAL A 383 -10.01 10.46 7.82
CA VAL A 383 -11.33 9.90 7.49
C VAL A 383 -11.30 8.39 7.70
N MET A 384 -10.29 7.73 7.13
CA MET A 384 -10.08 6.29 7.30
C MET A 384 -9.81 5.91 8.75
N ASN A 385 -9.11 6.76 9.51
CA ASN A 385 -8.78 6.50 10.90
C ASN A 385 -10.02 6.46 11.78
N LYS A 386 -11.00 7.35 11.58
CA LYS A 386 -12.27 7.32 12.30
C LYS A 386 -13.05 6.03 12.04
N GLN A 387 -13.11 5.59 10.78
CA GLN A 387 -13.76 4.33 10.41
C GLN A 387 -13.02 3.13 11.02
N ARG A 388 -11.68 3.18 10.99
CA ARG A 388 -10.79 2.16 11.60
C ARG A 388 -11.01 2.07 13.10
N GLU A 389 -11.11 3.18 13.82
CA GLU A 389 -11.38 3.20 15.26
C GLU A 389 -12.67 2.44 15.59
N VAL A 390 -13.75 2.69 14.85
CA VAL A 390 -15.03 1.98 15.05
C VAL A 390 -14.89 0.48 14.82
N ILE A 391 -14.34 0.08 13.67
CA ILE A 391 -14.20 -1.34 13.31
C ILE A 391 -13.23 -2.06 14.26
N TYR A 392 -12.12 -1.42 14.62
CA TYR A 392 -11.09 -2.04 15.47
C TYR A 392 -11.57 -2.13 16.91
N GLN A 393 -12.34 -1.16 17.40
CA GLN A 393 -12.99 -1.23 18.70
C GLN A 393 -13.94 -2.42 18.77
N GLN A 394 -14.86 -2.54 17.80
CA GLN A 394 -15.80 -3.66 17.73
C GLN A 394 -15.07 -5.01 17.62
N ARG A 395 -14.04 -5.09 16.78
CA ARG A 395 -13.21 -6.28 16.62
C ARG A 395 -12.49 -6.66 17.91
N HIS A 396 -11.99 -5.67 18.65
CA HIS A 396 -11.31 -5.88 19.92
C HIS A 396 -12.28 -6.41 21.00
N GLU A 397 -13.47 -5.82 21.12
CA GLU A 397 -14.52 -6.27 22.05
C GLU A 397 -14.90 -7.73 21.82
N VAL A 398 -15.04 -8.16 20.56
CA VAL A 398 -15.32 -9.56 20.20
C VAL A 398 -14.17 -10.50 20.60
N LEU A 399 -12.92 -10.06 20.45
CA LEU A 399 -11.72 -10.84 20.78
C LEU A 399 -11.48 -10.95 22.29
N GLU A 400 -11.75 -9.91 23.07
CA GLU A 400 -11.62 -9.91 24.54
C GLU A 400 -12.68 -10.76 25.25
N GLY A 401 -13.66 -11.26 24.50
CA GLY A 401 -14.68 -12.16 25.01
C GLY A 401 -15.87 -11.44 25.63
N ALA A 402 -16.19 -10.23 25.15
CA ALA A 402 -17.47 -9.57 25.42
C ALA A 402 -18.65 -10.50 25.09
N ASN A 403 -19.83 -10.19 25.64
CA ASN A 403 -21.05 -10.92 25.35
C ASN A 403 -21.51 -10.62 23.92
N VAL A 404 -20.90 -11.30 22.94
CA VAL A 404 -21.20 -11.13 21.50
C VAL A 404 -22.68 -11.37 21.21
N SER A 405 -23.35 -12.18 22.02
CA SER A 405 -24.78 -12.41 21.89
C SER A 405 -25.58 -11.10 22.01
N GLU A 406 -25.21 -10.19 22.91
CA GLU A 406 -25.86 -8.87 23.02
C GLU A 406 -25.65 -8.04 21.75
N ILE A 407 -24.43 -8.03 21.20
CA ILE A 407 -24.12 -7.36 19.94
C ILE A 407 -24.99 -7.91 18.80
N ILE A 408 -25.17 -9.24 18.73
CA ILE A 408 -26.03 -9.86 17.72
C ILE A 408 -27.51 -9.55 17.96
N GLN A 409 -27.97 -9.48 19.22
CA GLN A 409 -29.34 -9.07 19.53
C GLN A 409 -29.61 -7.64 19.08
N ASP A 410 -28.66 -6.72 19.30
CA ASP A 410 -28.77 -5.33 18.83
C ASP A 410 -28.82 -5.28 17.30
N MET A 411 -27.97 -6.07 16.61
CA MET A 411 -28.04 -6.19 15.13
C MET A 411 -29.39 -6.72 14.65
N LEU A 412 -29.97 -7.70 15.34
CA LEU A 412 -31.30 -8.24 15.02
C LEU A 412 -32.39 -7.18 15.21
N GLU A 413 -32.32 -6.40 16.29
CA GLU A 413 -33.27 -5.31 16.57
C GLU A 413 -33.21 -4.23 15.50
N ASP A 414 -32.02 -3.80 15.11
CA ASP A 414 -31.82 -2.81 14.04
C ASP A 414 -32.37 -3.30 12.70
N LEU A 415 -32.05 -4.53 12.29
CA LEU A 415 -32.54 -5.10 11.02
C LEU A 415 -34.07 -5.27 11.01
N VAL A 416 -34.66 -5.62 12.15
CA VAL A 416 -36.13 -5.69 12.27
C VAL A 416 -36.74 -4.29 12.16
N GLU A 417 -36.13 -3.28 12.79
CA GLU A 417 -36.59 -1.90 12.68
C GLU A 417 -36.56 -1.42 11.22
N ASP A 418 -35.49 -1.69 10.49
CA ASP A 418 -35.35 -1.32 9.08
C ASP A 418 -36.47 -1.95 8.21
N VAL A 419 -36.71 -3.26 8.38
CA VAL A 419 -37.79 -3.97 7.66
C VAL A 419 -39.16 -3.43 8.07
N VAL A 420 -39.39 -3.19 9.36
CA VAL A 420 -40.67 -2.67 9.84
C VAL A 420 -40.96 -1.28 9.28
N GLN A 421 -39.96 -0.39 9.26
CA GLN A 421 -40.11 0.96 8.70
C GLN A 421 -40.34 0.96 7.19
N GLU A 422 -39.75 0.01 6.46
CA GLU A 422 -39.93 -0.14 5.02
C GLU A 422 -41.39 -0.48 4.65
N PHE A 423 -42.04 -1.35 5.42
CA PHE A 423 -43.40 -1.85 5.12
C PHE A 423 -44.52 -1.18 5.93
N TYR A 424 -44.19 -0.42 6.98
CA TYR A 424 -45.18 0.31 7.78
C TYR A 424 -45.73 1.52 7.02
N GLN A 425 -47.05 1.60 6.89
CA GLN A 425 -47.73 2.73 6.24
C GLN A 425 -48.78 3.33 7.17
N ASP A 426 -48.45 4.48 7.78
CA ASP A 426 -49.28 5.13 8.81
C ASP A 426 -50.71 5.48 8.36
N ARG A 427 -50.91 5.72 7.07
CA ARG A 427 -52.19 6.20 6.50
C ARG A 427 -53.05 5.10 5.89
N ILE A 428 -52.57 3.86 5.88
CA ILE A 428 -53.21 2.71 5.24
C ILE A 428 -53.47 1.66 6.31
N ASP A 429 -54.63 1.01 6.24
CA ASP A 429 -54.98 -0.04 7.20
C ASP A 429 -53.95 -1.18 7.11
N SER A 430 -53.59 -1.76 8.25
CA SER A 430 -52.52 -2.77 8.32
C SER A 430 -52.83 -4.02 7.49
N VAL A 431 -54.09 -4.28 7.16
CA VAL A 431 -54.48 -5.38 6.26
C VAL A 431 -54.08 -5.12 4.80
N GLU A 432 -53.97 -3.84 4.41
CA GLU A 432 -53.64 -3.42 3.04
C GLU A 432 -52.15 -3.14 2.82
N TRP A 433 -51.30 -3.36 3.83
CA TRP A 433 -49.85 -3.26 3.66
C TRP A 433 -49.31 -4.33 2.69
N ASP A 434 -48.12 -4.10 2.13
CA ASP A 434 -47.46 -5.05 1.25
C ASP A 434 -46.87 -6.24 2.02
N TRP A 435 -47.75 -7.16 2.41
CA TRP A 435 -47.38 -8.38 3.15
C TRP A 435 -46.63 -9.40 2.29
N GLU A 436 -46.77 -9.37 0.96
CA GLU A 436 -46.00 -10.23 0.08
C GLU A 436 -44.54 -9.76 0.01
N GLY A 437 -44.31 -8.45 -0.15
CA GLY A 437 -42.99 -7.83 -0.07
C GLY A 437 -42.34 -8.04 1.30
N PHE A 438 -43.09 -7.83 2.39
CA PHE A 438 -42.59 -8.08 3.75
C PHE A 438 -42.15 -9.53 3.94
N LYS A 439 -42.95 -10.51 3.49
CA LYS A 439 -42.59 -11.94 3.57
C LYS A 439 -41.36 -12.27 2.74
N ALA A 440 -41.23 -11.69 1.55
CA ALA A 440 -40.04 -11.85 0.72
C ALA A 440 -38.79 -11.29 1.40
N ARG A 441 -38.87 -10.08 1.95
CA ARG A 441 -37.77 -9.44 2.69
C ARG A 441 -37.37 -10.22 3.94
N MET A 442 -38.34 -10.68 4.71
CA MET A 442 -38.10 -11.55 5.88
C MET A 442 -37.43 -12.88 5.48
N GLY A 443 -37.85 -13.46 4.36
CA GLY A 443 -37.24 -14.67 3.80
C GLY A 443 -35.81 -14.47 3.30
N GLU A 444 -35.49 -13.30 2.76
CA GLU A 444 -34.13 -12.95 2.31
C GLU A 444 -33.17 -12.70 3.49
N THR A 445 -33.59 -11.86 4.44
CA THR A 445 -32.72 -11.43 5.55
C THR A 445 -32.61 -12.49 6.65
N PHE A 446 -33.74 -13.08 7.04
CA PHE A 446 -33.80 -13.97 8.21
C PHE A 446 -34.03 -15.44 7.82
N HIS A 447 -34.14 -15.78 6.53
CA HIS A 447 -34.42 -17.15 6.04
C HIS A 447 -35.65 -17.79 6.68
N ASN A 448 -36.58 -16.97 7.19
CA ASN A 448 -37.76 -17.42 7.87
C ASN A 448 -38.91 -16.46 7.58
N VAL A 449 -40.08 -17.03 7.26
CA VAL A 449 -41.23 -16.26 6.80
C VAL A 449 -42.35 -16.39 7.83
N PRO A 450 -42.87 -15.28 8.36
CA PRO A 450 -43.99 -15.32 9.30
C PRO A 450 -45.27 -15.79 8.60
N ALA A 451 -45.91 -16.80 9.17
CA ALA A 451 -47.20 -17.32 8.74
C ALA A 451 -48.32 -16.82 9.65
N TRP A 452 -48.47 -15.50 9.77
CA TRP A 452 -49.50 -14.89 10.61
C TRP A 452 -50.88 -14.96 9.93
N PRO A 453 -51.95 -15.37 10.64
CA PRO A 453 -53.32 -15.33 10.13
C PRO A 453 -53.75 -13.91 9.76
N GLU A 454 -54.68 -13.75 8.80
CA GLU A 454 -55.19 -12.42 8.39
C GLU A 454 -55.81 -11.63 9.56
N GLU A 455 -56.48 -12.32 10.49
CA GLU A 455 -57.07 -11.72 11.71
C GLU A 455 -56.01 -11.06 12.60
N GLU A 456 -54.78 -11.59 12.55
CA GLU A 456 -53.63 -11.14 13.32
C GLU A 456 -52.83 -10.02 12.64
N LEU A 457 -53.20 -9.67 11.40
CA LEU A 457 -52.66 -8.55 10.62
C LEU A 457 -53.51 -7.29 10.76
N ALA A 458 -54.75 -7.40 11.27
CA ALA A 458 -55.67 -6.28 11.40
C ALA A 458 -55.38 -5.41 12.64
N GLY A 459 -55.39 -4.09 12.46
CA GLY A 459 -55.22 -3.12 13.55
C GLY A 459 -53.80 -3.01 14.12
N LEU A 460 -52.79 -3.48 13.39
CA LEU A 460 -51.39 -3.33 13.80
C LEU A 460 -50.95 -1.87 13.67
N LYS A 461 -50.35 -1.37 14.75
CA LYS A 461 -49.62 -0.09 14.79
C LYS A 461 -48.11 -0.34 14.77
N LEU A 462 -47.32 0.70 14.51
CA LEU A 462 -45.85 0.61 14.42
C LEU A 462 -45.24 -0.19 15.58
N ASP A 463 -45.54 0.18 16.84
CA ASP A 463 -44.97 -0.50 18.02
C ASP A 463 -45.38 -1.98 18.08
N SER A 464 -46.66 -2.29 17.86
CA SER A 464 -47.15 -3.67 17.88
C SER A 464 -46.63 -4.50 16.72
N PHE A 465 -46.40 -3.89 15.55
CA PHE A 465 -45.81 -4.55 14.39
C PHE A 465 -44.33 -4.84 14.65
N ARG A 466 -43.60 -3.86 15.19
CA ARG A 466 -42.21 -4.01 15.61
C ARG A 466 -42.04 -5.13 16.64
N GLU A 467 -42.79 -5.08 17.75
CA GLU A 467 -42.70 -6.09 18.80
C GLU A 467 -43.02 -7.50 18.28
N LYS A 468 -44.04 -7.62 17.43
CA LYS A 468 -44.45 -8.90 16.83
C LYS A 468 -43.39 -9.46 15.89
N THR A 469 -42.83 -8.64 15.01
CA THR A 469 -41.73 -9.03 14.10
C THR A 469 -40.48 -9.40 14.90
N LEU A 470 -40.11 -8.59 15.89
CA LEU A 470 -38.94 -8.84 16.72
C LEU A 470 -39.07 -10.14 17.52
N ALA A 471 -40.23 -10.39 18.13
CA ALA A 471 -40.49 -11.63 18.86
C ALA A 471 -40.41 -12.86 17.95
N PHE A 472 -40.89 -12.74 16.70
CA PHE A 472 -40.78 -13.81 15.71
C PHE A 472 -39.31 -14.10 15.35
N VAL A 473 -38.52 -13.07 15.05
CA VAL A 473 -37.10 -13.22 14.70
C VAL A 473 -36.27 -13.73 15.88
N LYS A 474 -36.46 -13.17 17.09
CA LYS A 474 -35.77 -13.64 18.30
C LYS A 474 -36.09 -15.09 18.61
N LYS A 475 -37.33 -15.53 18.40
CA LYS A 475 -37.71 -16.94 18.55
C LYS A 475 -37.02 -17.83 17.52
N ALA A 476 -36.93 -17.38 16.27
CA ALA A 476 -36.21 -18.11 15.22
C ALA A 476 -34.71 -18.23 15.51
N TYR A 477 -34.10 -17.16 16.05
CA TYR A 477 -32.71 -17.16 16.46
C TYR A 477 -32.47 -18.06 17.69
N ALA A 478 -33.32 -17.98 18.71
CA ALA A 478 -33.23 -18.84 19.90
C ALA A 478 -33.36 -20.33 19.56
N ALA A 479 -34.10 -20.69 18.51
CA ALA A 479 -34.15 -22.07 18.04
C ALA A 479 -32.78 -22.59 17.52
N GLN A 480 -31.86 -21.71 17.13
CA GLN A 480 -30.50 -22.12 16.74
C GLN A 480 -29.67 -22.58 17.94
N ASP A 481 -29.88 -21.99 19.13
CA ASP A 481 -29.25 -22.44 20.36
C ASP A 481 -29.64 -23.90 20.68
N GLU A 482 -30.88 -24.31 20.35
CA GLU A 482 -31.36 -25.69 20.51
C GLU A 482 -30.74 -26.66 19.50
N VAL A 483 -30.49 -26.20 18.26
CA VAL A 483 -29.93 -27.02 17.17
C VAL A 483 -28.42 -27.20 17.32
N ASN A 484 -27.69 -26.11 17.56
CA ASN A 484 -26.22 -26.09 17.56
C ASN A 484 -25.62 -26.33 18.96
N GLY A 485 -26.41 -26.15 20.01
CA GLY A 485 -25.95 -26.09 21.40
C GLY A 485 -25.44 -24.69 21.76
N VAL A 486 -25.76 -24.23 22.98
CA VAL A 486 -25.50 -22.85 23.42
C VAL A 486 -24.03 -22.46 23.31
N ASP A 487 -23.12 -23.28 23.85
CA ASP A 487 -21.68 -22.95 23.85
C ASP A 487 -21.10 -22.88 22.43
N THR A 488 -21.51 -23.81 21.56
CA THR A 488 -21.10 -23.83 20.15
C THR A 488 -21.66 -22.63 19.41
N GLN A 489 -22.91 -22.24 19.65
CA GLN A 489 -23.52 -21.07 19.03
C GLN A 489 -22.77 -19.79 19.41
N ARG A 490 -22.38 -19.61 20.68
CA ARG A 490 -21.57 -18.45 21.11
C ARG A 490 -20.17 -18.44 20.48
N GLN A 491 -19.58 -19.59 20.18
CA GLN A 491 -18.34 -19.66 19.41
C GLN A 491 -18.55 -19.31 17.93
N LEU A 492 -19.64 -19.78 17.33
CA LEU A 492 -20.00 -19.45 15.95
C LEU A 492 -20.29 -17.97 15.77
N GLU A 493 -21.01 -17.33 16.71
CA GLU A 493 -21.21 -15.89 16.75
C GLU A 493 -19.88 -15.13 16.61
N LYS A 494 -18.89 -15.49 17.43
CA LYS A 494 -17.55 -14.88 17.40
C LYS A 494 -16.85 -15.09 16.06
N ILE A 495 -16.79 -16.34 15.58
CA ILE A 495 -16.06 -16.69 14.37
C ILE A 495 -16.69 -16.02 13.14
N ILE A 496 -18.00 -16.12 13.00
CA ILE A 496 -18.74 -15.57 11.86
C ILE A 496 -18.67 -14.05 11.86
N LEU A 497 -18.90 -13.41 13.01
CA LEU A 497 -18.80 -11.95 13.10
C LEU A 497 -17.40 -11.48 12.72
N LEU A 498 -16.34 -12.09 13.26
CA LEU A 498 -14.96 -11.72 12.92
C LEU A 498 -14.64 -11.96 11.43
N GLN A 499 -15.11 -13.07 10.86
CA GLN A 499 -14.89 -13.36 9.44
C GLN A 499 -15.60 -12.37 8.52
N VAL A 500 -16.86 -12.02 8.83
CA VAL A 500 -17.64 -11.04 8.06
C VAL A 500 -17.02 -9.65 8.21
N VAL A 501 -16.66 -9.23 9.42
CA VAL A 501 -15.97 -7.97 9.69
C VAL A 501 -14.65 -7.89 8.91
N ASP A 502 -13.78 -8.89 9.04
CA ASP A 502 -12.46 -8.88 8.39
C ASP A 502 -12.56 -8.98 6.86
N GLY A 503 -13.57 -9.66 6.32
CA GLY A 503 -13.84 -9.72 4.89
C GLY A 503 -14.28 -8.37 4.32
N LEU A 504 -15.41 -7.86 4.82
CA LEU A 504 -15.99 -6.60 4.34
C LEU A 504 -15.07 -5.40 4.60
N TRP A 505 -14.31 -5.40 5.68
CA TRP A 505 -13.35 -4.33 5.95
C TRP A 505 -12.22 -4.29 4.91
N LYS A 506 -11.71 -5.43 4.44
CA LYS A 506 -10.68 -5.45 3.37
C LYS A 506 -11.23 -4.90 2.07
N ASP A 507 -12.46 -5.28 1.72
CA ASP A 507 -13.13 -4.78 0.53
C ASP A 507 -13.36 -3.27 0.64
N HIS A 508 -13.79 -2.80 1.81
CA HIS A 508 -13.91 -1.37 2.10
C HIS A 508 -12.59 -0.62 1.97
N LEU A 509 -11.47 -1.16 2.49
CA LEU A 509 -10.15 -0.55 2.33
C LEU A 509 -9.79 -0.39 0.84
N LEU A 510 -10.06 -1.42 0.04
CA LEU A 510 -9.84 -1.38 -1.41
C LEU A 510 -10.73 -0.34 -2.10
N SER A 511 -12.03 -0.31 -1.78
CA SER A 511 -12.96 0.70 -2.30
C SER A 511 -12.55 2.11 -1.93
N MET A 512 -12.03 2.32 -0.72
CA MET A 512 -11.56 3.63 -0.25
C MET A 512 -10.26 4.07 -0.92
N ASP A 513 -9.36 3.13 -1.25
CA ASP A 513 -8.18 3.39 -2.07
C ASP A 513 -8.60 3.80 -3.50
N HIS A 514 -9.52 3.06 -4.13
CA HIS A 514 -10.06 3.41 -5.45
C HIS A 514 -10.77 4.78 -5.45
N LEU A 515 -11.59 5.06 -4.43
CA LEU A 515 -12.29 6.33 -4.27
C LEU A 515 -11.30 7.49 -4.19
N LYS A 516 -10.22 7.32 -3.41
CA LYS A 516 -9.19 8.35 -3.24
C LYS A 516 -8.49 8.70 -4.55
N GLU A 517 -8.29 7.73 -5.44
CA GLU A 517 -7.74 7.98 -6.77
C GLU A 517 -8.75 8.69 -7.68
N GLY A 518 -10.01 8.24 -7.68
CA GLY A 518 -11.06 8.78 -8.54
C GLY A 518 -11.53 10.19 -8.16
N ILE A 519 -11.41 10.59 -6.89
CA ILE A 519 -11.91 11.87 -6.37
C ILE A 519 -11.19 13.08 -6.99
N GLY A 520 -9.92 12.91 -7.40
CA GLY A 520 -9.12 13.97 -8.02
C GLY A 520 -9.72 14.47 -9.33
N LEU A 521 -10.35 13.57 -10.10
CA LEU A 521 -11.00 13.87 -11.38
C LEU A 521 -12.38 14.54 -11.21
N ARG A 522 -12.96 14.54 -10.01
CA ARG A 522 -14.24 15.23 -9.72
C ARG A 522 -14.05 16.68 -9.27
N GLY A 523 -12.81 17.09 -8.97
CA GLY A 523 -12.45 18.47 -8.62
C GLY A 523 -12.74 19.50 -9.73
N TYR A 524 -12.99 19.05 -10.97
CA TYR A 524 -13.39 19.93 -12.08
C TYR A 524 -14.73 20.64 -11.85
N GLY A 525 -15.59 20.12 -10.96
CA GLY A 525 -16.87 20.74 -10.60
C GLY A 525 -16.81 21.89 -9.59
N GLN A 526 -15.65 22.49 -9.32
CA GLN A 526 -15.41 23.53 -8.30
C GLN A 526 -15.75 23.11 -6.85
N LYS A 527 -15.97 21.82 -6.59
CA LYS A 527 -16.17 21.27 -5.25
C LYS A 527 -14.83 20.82 -4.65
N ASN A 528 -14.70 20.90 -3.33
CA ASN A 528 -13.49 20.47 -2.64
C ASN A 528 -13.42 18.93 -2.61
N PRO A 529 -12.42 18.28 -3.23
CA PRO A 529 -12.31 16.82 -3.29
C PRO A 529 -12.32 16.14 -1.92
N LEU A 530 -11.73 16.76 -0.89
CA LEU A 530 -11.72 16.18 0.46
C LEU A 530 -13.12 16.07 1.06
N ASN A 531 -14.01 17.02 0.77
CA ASN A 531 -15.38 16.99 1.28
C ASN A 531 -16.21 15.92 0.57
N GLU A 532 -16.03 15.76 -0.74
CA GLU A 532 -16.68 14.68 -1.49
C GLU A 532 -16.14 13.31 -1.02
N TYR A 533 -14.83 13.17 -0.81
CA TYR A 533 -14.24 11.95 -0.24
C TYR A 533 -14.80 11.60 1.14
N LYS A 534 -14.99 12.60 2.01
CA LYS A 534 -15.61 12.41 3.33
C LYS A 534 -17.05 11.93 3.23
N ARG A 535 -17.82 12.50 2.30
CA ARG A 535 -19.23 12.17 2.10
C ARG A 535 -19.38 10.77 1.52
N GLU A 536 -18.76 10.53 0.36
CA GLU A 536 -18.82 9.24 -0.34
C GLU A 536 -18.20 8.13 0.51
N GLY A 537 -17.07 8.40 1.18
CA GLY A 537 -16.45 7.46 2.09
C GLY A 537 -17.31 7.13 3.31
N PHE A 538 -18.13 8.07 3.79
CA PHE A 538 -19.10 7.81 4.85
C PHE A 538 -20.29 6.98 4.36
N ASP A 539 -20.81 7.26 3.17
CA ASP A 539 -21.89 6.48 2.56
C ASP A 539 -21.44 5.02 2.34
N LEU A 540 -20.26 4.80 1.74
CA LEU A 540 -19.66 3.46 1.59
C LEU A 540 -19.50 2.74 2.93
N PHE A 541 -19.05 3.47 3.97
CA PHE A 541 -18.87 2.88 5.28
C PHE A 541 -20.20 2.50 5.93
N ARG A 542 -21.25 3.33 5.79
CA ARG A 542 -22.60 2.99 6.27
C ARG A 542 -23.09 1.71 5.60
N ASP A 543 -22.95 1.63 4.28
CA ASP A 543 -23.39 0.46 3.51
C ASP A 543 -22.63 -0.81 3.92
N VAL A 544 -21.32 -0.70 4.24
CA VAL A 544 -20.52 -1.80 4.78
C VAL A 544 -21.03 -2.24 6.15
N ILE A 545 -21.38 -1.31 7.05
CA ILE A 545 -21.95 -1.64 8.36
C ILE A 545 -23.31 -2.33 8.21
N GLU A 546 -24.18 -1.83 7.34
CA GLU A 546 -25.49 -2.45 7.06
C GLU A 546 -25.33 -3.85 6.46
N THR A 547 -24.43 -4.01 5.49
CA THR A 547 -24.10 -5.31 4.88
C THR A 547 -23.54 -6.27 5.92
N MET A 548 -22.67 -5.79 6.82
CA MET A 548 -22.10 -6.58 7.91
C MET A 548 -23.18 -7.12 8.84
N LYS A 549 -24.13 -6.27 9.26
CA LYS A 549 -25.26 -6.72 10.11
C LYS A 549 -26.07 -7.81 9.40
N ASN A 550 -26.48 -7.52 8.16
CA ASN A 550 -27.28 -8.44 7.35
C ASN A 550 -26.57 -9.79 7.13
N GLN A 551 -25.32 -9.77 6.68
CA GLN A 551 -24.55 -10.98 6.39
C GLN A 551 -24.25 -11.78 7.65
N THR A 552 -23.96 -11.12 8.78
CA THR A 552 -23.71 -11.80 10.06
C THR A 552 -24.97 -12.54 10.53
N VAL A 553 -26.11 -11.84 10.59
CA VAL A 553 -27.39 -12.42 11.02
C VAL A 553 -27.84 -13.54 10.08
N SER A 554 -27.83 -13.28 8.77
CA SER A 554 -28.22 -14.23 7.73
C SER A 554 -27.36 -15.51 7.79
N SER A 555 -26.05 -15.35 7.99
CA SER A 555 -25.13 -16.49 8.16
C SER A 555 -25.42 -17.27 9.43
N LEU A 556 -25.63 -16.59 10.57
CA LEU A 556 -25.89 -17.25 11.85
C LEU A 556 -27.21 -18.04 11.88
N ILE A 557 -28.25 -17.55 11.20
CA ILE A 557 -29.53 -18.27 11.11
C ILE A 557 -29.43 -19.50 10.19
N ARG A 558 -28.55 -19.45 9.19
CA ARG A 558 -28.35 -20.55 8.23
C ARG A 558 -27.42 -21.64 8.75
N VAL A 559 -26.44 -21.29 9.58
CA VAL A 559 -25.40 -22.21 10.03
C VAL A 559 -25.98 -23.27 10.95
N ARG A 560 -25.83 -24.53 10.53
CA ARG A 560 -26.14 -25.72 11.33
C ARG A 560 -24.86 -26.50 11.54
N VAL A 561 -24.56 -26.79 12.80
CA VAL A 561 -23.43 -27.65 13.16
C VAL A 561 -23.87 -29.10 12.93
N VAL A 562 -23.30 -29.72 11.89
CA VAL A 562 -23.44 -31.17 11.70
C VAL A 562 -22.68 -31.84 12.84
N GLN A 563 -23.39 -32.57 13.71
CA GLN A 563 -22.75 -33.30 14.80
C GLN A 563 -21.83 -34.39 14.24
N GLU A 564 -20.75 -34.74 14.96
CA GLU A 564 -19.80 -35.80 14.52
C GLU A 564 -20.51 -37.12 14.18
N GLU A 565 -21.57 -37.49 14.91
CA GLU A 565 -22.41 -38.66 14.60
C GLU A 565 -23.13 -38.56 13.24
N GLU A 566 -23.51 -37.35 12.83
CA GLU A 566 -24.20 -37.12 11.56
C GLU A 566 -23.21 -37.07 10.39
N VAL A 567 -21.99 -36.57 10.63
CA VAL A 567 -20.86 -36.71 9.69
C VAL A 567 -20.51 -38.18 9.49
N GLU A 568 -20.38 -38.97 10.57
CA GLU A 568 -20.17 -40.43 10.48
C GLU A 568 -21.32 -41.15 9.77
N ARG A 569 -22.59 -40.80 10.04
CA ARG A 569 -23.75 -41.36 9.32
C ARG A 569 -23.76 -40.98 7.84
N LEU A 570 -23.37 -39.75 7.48
CA LEU A 570 -23.27 -39.30 6.10
C LEU A 570 -22.10 -39.96 5.36
N GLU A 571 -20.98 -40.21 6.05
CA GLU A 571 -19.85 -41.00 5.54
C GLU A 571 -20.19 -42.48 5.37
N GLU A 572 -20.92 -43.07 6.32
CA GLU A 572 -21.47 -44.43 6.20
C GLU A 572 -22.49 -44.52 5.07
N GLN A 573 -23.37 -43.53 4.91
CA GLN A 573 -24.30 -43.48 3.79
C GLN A 573 -23.57 -43.32 2.46
N ARG A 574 -22.53 -42.49 2.38
CA ARG A 574 -21.67 -42.37 1.19
C ARG A 574 -20.95 -43.67 0.87
N LYS A 575 -20.40 -44.36 1.88
CA LYS A 575 -19.81 -45.71 1.73
C LYS A 575 -20.84 -46.71 1.23
N ARG A 576 -22.04 -46.75 1.82
CA ARG A 576 -23.13 -47.63 1.36
C ARG A 576 -23.61 -47.30 -0.05
N ARG A 577 -23.65 -46.03 -0.44
CA ARG A 577 -23.99 -45.59 -1.80
C ARG A 577 -22.90 -46.02 -2.80
N GLN A 578 -21.63 -45.85 -2.45
CA GLN A 578 -20.51 -46.34 -3.25
C GLN A 578 -20.49 -47.87 -3.34
N GLU A 579 -20.83 -48.58 -2.26
CA GLU A 579 -20.96 -50.03 -2.25
C GLU A 579 -22.13 -50.49 -3.13
N GLN A 580 -23.29 -49.82 -3.06
CA GLN A 580 -24.45 -50.08 -3.93
C GLN A 580 -24.18 -49.76 -5.40
N GLU A 581 -23.45 -48.67 -5.70
CA GLU A 581 -22.99 -48.34 -7.05
C GLU A 581 -21.99 -49.39 -7.56
N GLN A 582 -21.06 -49.84 -6.71
CA GLN A 582 -20.14 -50.94 -7.03
C GLN A 582 -20.85 -52.28 -7.21
N GLU A 583 -21.92 -52.54 -6.45
CA GLU A 583 -22.77 -53.73 -6.60
C GLU A 583 -23.61 -53.66 -7.88
N GLN A 584 -24.20 -52.50 -8.22
CA GLN A 584 -24.87 -52.28 -9.50
C GLN A 584 -23.92 -52.45 -10.68
N VAL A 585 -22.68 -51.97 -10.57
CA VAL A 585 -21.64 -52.16 -11.58
C VAL A 585 -21.21 -53.64 -11.66
N ARG A 586 -21.22 -54.39 -10.55
CA ARG A 586 -20.99 -55.85 -10.54
C ARG A 586 -22.16 -56.63 -11.14
N MET A 587 -23.40 -56.23 -10.88
CA MET A 587 -24.61 -56.87 -11.42
C MET A 587 -24.76 -56.60 -12.93
N ASN A 588 -24.44 -55.39 -13.39
CA ASN A 588 -24.37 -55.07 -14.83
C ASN A 588 -23.23 -55.81 -15.56
N LYS A 589 -22.16 -56.20 -14.86
CA LYS A 589 -21.12 -57.10 -15.40
C LYS A 589 -21.53 -58.58 -15.40
N GLY A 590 -22.58 -58.97 -14.67
CA GLY A 590 -23.11 -60.33 -14.65
C GLY A 590 -24.20 -60.62 -15.69
N ALA A 591 -24.82 -59.59 -16.26
CA ALA A 591 -25.95 -59.72 -17.20
C ALA A 591 -25.58 -59.44 -18.68
N ALA A 592 -24.31 -59.23 -19.00
CA ALA A 592 -23.83 -58.98 -20.36
C ALA A 592 -22.73 -59.98 -20.77
N GLY A 593 -23.15 -61.21 -21.05
CA GLY A 593 -22.59 -62.05 -22.12
C GLY A 593 -23.75 -62.32 -23.08
N GLU A 594 -23.65 -62.20 -24.39
CA GLU A 594 -22.56 -62.60 -25.29
C GLU A 594 -22.46 -61.60 -26.45
N ASP A 595 -21.30 -60.98 -26.67
CA ASP A 595 -20.55 -61.08 -27.94
C ASP A 595 -19.29 -60.19 -27.98
N GLU A 596 -18.24 -60.77 -28.55
CA GLU A 596 -17.03 -60.19 -29.17
C GLU A 596 -15.89 -59.54 -28.33
N LYS A 597 -14.86 -60.38 -28.11
CA LYS A 597 -13.40 -60.18 -28.25
C LYS A 597 -12.78 -58.77 -28.06
N GLY A 598 -12.08 -58.60 -26.94
CA GLY A 598 -11.00 -57.60 -26.75
C GLY A 598 -9.96 -58.08 -25.73
N GLN A 599 -8.67 -57.91 -26.04
CA GLN A 599 -7.48 -58.54 -25.44
C GLN A 599 -7.35 -58.46 -23.89
N GLN A 600 -6.92 -59.56 -23.26
CA GLN A 600 -6.54 -59.61 -21.84
C GLN A 600 -5.13 -59.04 -21.60
N PRO A 601 -4.92 -58.20 -20.56
CA PRO A 601 -3.60 -57.74 -20.16
C PRO A 601 -2.85 -58.83 -19.36
N VAL A 602 -1.59 -59.08 -19.75
CA VAL A 602 -0.69 -60.03 -19.09
C VAL A 602 -0.34 -59.53 -17.69
N LYS A 603 -0.72 -60.30 -16.67
CA LYS A 603 -0.37 -60.08 -15.26
C LYS A 603 1.09 -60.49 -15.02
N ARG A 604 1.91 -59.61 -14.43
CA ARG A 604 3.34 -59.84 -14.20
C ARG A 604 3.56 -60.46 -12.80
N GLU A 605 4.09 -61.68 -12.73
CA GLU A 605 4.30 -62.43 -11.48
C GLU A 605 5.61 -62.08 -10.73
N GLY A 606 5.84 -60.81 -10.41
CA GLY A 606 6.99 -60.46 -9.55
C GLY A 606 7.03 -59.01 -9.07
N GLU A 607 7.56 -58.83 -7.85
CA GLU A 607 7.73 -57.51 -7.22
C GLU A 607 8.60 -56.57 -8.06
N LYS A 608 8.16 -55.31 -8.18
CA LYS A 608 8.81 -54.28 -8.99
C LYS A 608 10.05 -53.77 -8.27
N ILE A 609 11.24 -54.25 -8.67
CA ILE A 609 12.52 -53.75 -8.15
C ILE A 609 12.67 -52.26 -8.46
N GLY A 610 12.73 -51.43 -7.42
CA GLY A 610 12.87 -49.98 -7.53
C GLY A 610 14.21 -49.57 -8.13
N ARG A 611 14.24 -48.50 -8.95
CA ARG A 611 15.44 -48.03 -9.69
C ARG A 611 16.71 -47.84 -8.81
N ASN A 612 16.55 -47.51 -7.53
CA ASN A 612 17.65 -47.26 -6.60
C ASN A 612 17.98 -48.46 -5.68
N ALA A 613 17.23 -49.57 -5.77
CA ALA A 613 17.47 -50.77 -4.98
C ALA A 613 18.76 -51.50 -5.43
N PRO A 614 19.37 -52.34 -4.56
CA PRO A 614 20.51 -53.17 -4.92
C PRO A 614 20.17 -54.06 -6.11
N CYS A 615 21.10 -54.17 -7.07
CA CYS A 615 20.84 -54.96 -8.28
C CYS A 615 20.82 -56.47 -7.96
N PRO A 616 19.80 -57.23 -8.39
CA PRO A 616 19.66 -58.65 -8.03
C PRO A 616 20.78 -59.56 -8.56
N CYS A 617 21.58 -59.10 -9.52
CA CYS A 617 22.71 -59.87 -10.07
C CYS A 617 23.93 -59.96 -9.13
N GLY A 618 23.83 -59.40 -7.91
CA GLY A 618 24.89 -59.49 -6.90
C GLY A 618 26.09 -58.57 -7.15
N SER A 619 26.02 -57.66 -8.12
CA SER A 619 27.13 -56.78 -8.52
C SER A 619 27.48 -55.66 -7.53
N GLY A 620 26.74 -55.53 -6.42
CA GLY A 620 26.91 -54.47 -5.42
C GLY A 620 26.49 -53.05 -5.87
N LYS A 621 26.02 -52.86 -7.11
CA LYS A 621 25.60 -51.56 -7.66
C LYS A 621 24.07 -51.40 -7.62
N LYS A 622 23.56 -50.15 -7.62
CA LYS A 622 22.12 -49.84 -7.72
C LYS A 622 21.55 -50.27 -9.07
N TYR A 623 20.32 -50.78 -9.10
CA TYR A 623 19.68 -51.39 -10.29
C TYR A 623 19.76 -50.51 -11.55
N LYS A 624 19.48 -49.20 -11.46
CA LYS A 624 19.59 -48.25 -12.60
C LYS A 624 21.00 -48.09 -13.20
N LYS A 625 22.05 -48.44 -12.45
CA LYS A 625 23.45 -48.35 -12.91
C LYS A 625 24.02 -49.72 -13.32
N CYS A 626 23.20 -50.77 -13.33
CA CYS A 626 23.58 -52.13 -13.71
C CYS A 626 22.52 -52.73 -14.65
N CYS A 627 21.79 -53.78 -14.27
CA CYS A 627 20.84 -54.46 -15.15
C CYS A 627 19.65 -53.59 -15.62
N GLY A 628 19.39 -52.46 -14.95
CA GLY A 628 18.37 -51.49 -15.35
C GLY A 628 18.88 -50.33 -16.20
N ARG A 629 20.11 -50.41 -16.74
CA ARG A 629 20.71 -49.33 -17.54
C ARG A 629 20.35 -49.38 -19.03
N GLU A 630 19.94 -50.55 -19.53
CA GLU A 630 19.54 -50.80 -20.93
C GLU A 630 18.06 -51.21 -21.07
N LYS A 631 17.23 -50.86 -20.09
CA LYS A 631 15.78 -51.14 -20.07
C LYS A 631 14.94 -49.89 -19.93
#